data_AF-A0A938NP88-F1
#
_entry.id   AF-A0A938NP88-F1
#
_cell.length_a   1.000
_cell.length_b   1.000
_cell.length_c   1.000
_cell.angle_alpha   90.00
_cell.angle_beta   90.00
_cell.angle_gamma   90.00
#
_symmetry.space_group_name_H-M   'P 1'
#
loop_
_entity.id
_entity.type
_entity.pdbx_description
1 polymer ?
#
loop_
_entity_poly.entity_id
_entity_poly.type
_entity_poly.pdbx_seq_one_letter_code
_entity_poly.pdbx_strand_id
1 'polypeptide(L)'
;MRSMLQNSLCRLLCLFHRPANPSESSEPLQSKPLVRIDFDGFAKGIDNVRHDVCLSPRFQAQVKRMTNAMLEQEIGLGRWGEKTSGPTRQDWEDFRGSYANMTEAAIHRAKLEGGLALVQLAQVAAVKFILHHVQAELDQLRQGLRAAMASGGVASDSERLELTERLSWLTRNRARLRYKLNRQLIAQLGKVEEGAIGELRRSLLGERWSLPEEMLLNPLLQAETLQDDEIMMKQYVLLGQEGDGLYGFAAIDRVLPDLFRLPKPATEAEAALAEAEAAHRRLAAEFDRLPNAGKRTRTNSVGAEKDARKADPESRLEQVRAEVERLRAEYLRENYGWADVPANVETLLNATLYRERFSQAKKAGDRTAMADLTRQIRFQRRLLAGVERYFRRNGLLAQVAAAYEMAPLYRGYASVLSAQ
;
A
#
# COMPACT_ATOMS: atom_id res chain seq x y z
N MET A 1 -56.88 11.85 9.33
CA MET A 1 -55.57 12.11 9.99
C MET A 1 -54.61 10.91 10.05
N ARG A 2 -55.05 9.64 9.90
CA ARG A 2 -54.12 8.49 9.86
C ARG A 2 -53.44 8.21 8.50
N SER A 3 -53.94 8.73 7.38
CA SER A 3 -53.32 8.49 6.04
C SER A 3 -52.25 9.53 5.63
N MET A 4 -52.09 10.65 6.35
CA MET A 4 -51.02 11.62 6.07
C MET A 4 -49.71 11.31 6.83
N LEU A 5 -49.77 10.60 7.96
CA LEU A 5 -48.58 10.22 8.74
C LEU A 5 -47.82 9.02 8.16
N GLN A 6 -48.49 8.18 7.35
CA GLN A 6 -47.86 7.02 6.71
C GLN A 6 -46.98 7.42 5.50
N ASN A 7 -47.30 8.52 4.82
CA ASN A 7 -46.58 8.99 3.64
C ASN A 7 -45.32 9.83 3.97
N SER A 8 -45.26 10.50 5.12
CA SER A 8 -44.08 11.26 5.55
C SER A 8 -42.99 10.38 6.15
N LEU A 9 -43.37 9.33 6.90
CA LEU A 9 -42.43 8.38 7.51
C LEU A 9 -41.85 7.41 6.47
N CYS A 10 -42.61 7.01 5.45
CA CYS A 10 -42.08 6.27 4.31
C CYS A 10 -41.13 7.13 3.45
N ARG A 11 -41.41 8.43 3.25
CA ARG A 11 -40.47 9.34 2.56
C ARG A 11 -39.20 9.61 3.37
N LEU A 12 -39.28 9.70 4.71
CA LEU A 12 -38.12 9.76 5.61
C LEU A 12 -37.34 8.44 5.59
N LEU A 13 -37.99 7.29 5.63
CA LEU A 13 -37.33 5.98 5.54
C LEU A 13 -36.70 5.73 4.17
N CYS A 14 -37.33 6.17 3.07
CA CYS A 14 -36.74 6.13 1.72
C CYS A 14 -35.54 7.07 1.57
N LEU A 15 -35.50 8.20 2.28
CA LEU A 15 -34.31 9.06 2.37
C LEU A 15 -33.16 8.39 3.16
N PHE A 16 -33.46 7.39 3.98
CA PHE A 16 -32.48 6.64 4.80
C PHE A 16 -32.15 5.23 4.30
N HIS A 17 -32.71 4.78 3.16
CA HIS A 17 -32.61 3.38 2.69
C HIS A 17 -31.90 3.17 1.35
N ARG A 18 -31.34 4.21 0.73
CA ARG A 18 -30.43 4.00 -0.40
C ARG A 18 -28.99 4.27 0.04
N PRO A 19 -28.15 3.23 0.24
CA PRO A 19 -26.71 3.48 0.28
C PRO A 19 -26.34 4.22 -1.00
N ALA A 20 -25.61 5.33 -0.87
CA ALA A 20 -25.18 6.08 -2.04
C ALA A 20 -24.22 5.18 -2.83
N ASN A 21 -24.51 4.95 -4.10
CA ASN A 21 -23.65 4.14 -4.95
C ASN A 21 -22.46 5.00 -5.41
N PRO A 22 -21.21 4.49 -5.43
CA PRO A 22 -20.06 5.17 -6.04
C PRO A 22 -20.35 5.77 -7.44
N SER A 23 -21.24 5.15 -8.21
CA SER A 23 -21.71 5.65 -9.51
C SER A 23 -22.60 6.91 -9.45
N GLU A 24 -23.09 7.32 -8.27
CA GLU A 24 -23.83 8.58 -8.05
C GLU A 24 -22.91 9.78 -7.81
N SER A 25 -21.58 9.58 -7.81
CA SER A 25 -20.59 10.65 -7.73
C SER A 25 -20.77 11.62 -8.90
N SER A 26 -20.80 12.93 -8.62
CA SER A 26 -20.78 13.95 -9.68
C SER A 26 -19.41 14.08 -10.34
N GLU A 27 -18.37 13.60 -9.66
CA GLU A 27 -17.01 13.48 -10.21
C GLU A 27 -16.79 12.04 -10.72
N PRO A 28 -16.29 11.86 -11.95
CA PRO A 28 -16.08 10.53 -12.50
C PRO A 28 -15.01 9.78 -11.70
N LEU A 29 -15.28 8.51 -11.42
CA LEU A 29 -14.27 7.63 -10.83
C LEU A 29 -13.23 7.25 -11.88
N GLN A 30 -11.97 7.23 -11.45
CA GLN A 30 -10.84 6.84 -12.28
C GLN A 30 -10.83 5.33 -12.46
N SER A 31 -10.51 4.88 -13.68
CA SER A 31 -10.12 3.48 -13.91
C SER A 31 -8.64 3.31 -13.61
N LYS A 32 -8.23 2.11 -13.22
CA LYS A 32 -6.83 1.79 -12.96
C LYS A 32 -6.01 2.09 -14.23
N PRO A 33 -5.13 3.11 -14.22
CA PRO A 33 -4.30 3.38 -15.38
C PRO A 33 -3.37 2.17 -15.56
N LEU A 34 -3.37 1.59 -16.77
CA LEU A 34 -2.44 0.52 -17.09
C LEU A 34 -1.07 1.14 -17.30
N VAL A 35 -0.25 1.18 -16.24
CA VAL A 35 1.12 1.68 -16.31
C VAL A 35 1.94 0.64 -17.06
N ARG A 36 2.05 0.81 -18.38
CA ARG A 36 2.87 -0.05 -19.22
C ARG A 36 4.27 0.53 -19.32
N ILE A 37 5.18 -0.03 -18.54
CA ILE A 37 6.61 0.23 -18.70
C ILE A 37 7.10 -0.73 -19.78
N ASP A 38 7.64 -0.19 -20.86
CA ASP A 38 8.14 -0.97 -21.98
C ASP A 38 9.60 -0.58 -22.26
N PHE A 39 10.49 -1.57 -22.15
CA PHE A 39 11.92 -1.42 -22.40
C PHE A 39 12.39 -2.27 -23.59
N ASP A 40 11.47 -2.87 -24.35
CA ASP A 40 11.81 -3.74 -25.49
C ASP A 40 12.61 -3.01 -26.59
N GLY A 41 12.48 -1.68 -26.64
CA GLY A 41 13.28 -0.82 -27.53
C GLY A 41 14.75 -0.70 -27.15
N PHE A 42 15.16 -1.14 -25.96
CA PHE A 42 16.56 -1.11 -25.52
C PHE A 42 17.27 -2.44 -25.80
N ALA A 43 18.55 -2.34 -26.16
CA ALA A 43 19.41 -3.52 -26.23
C ALA A 43 19.41 -4.27 -24.89
N LYS A 44 19.36 -5.59 -24.96
CA LYS A 44 19.57 -6.45 -23.80
C LYS A 44 21.05 -6.49 -23.45
N GLY A 45 21.32 -6.70 -22.17
CA GLY A 45 22.65 -6.82 -21.60
C GLY A 45 23.31 -8.16 -21.94
N ILE A 46 24.46 -8.40 -21.32
CA ILE A 46 25.33 -9.56 -21.61
C ILE A 46 24.59 -10.91 -21.40
N ASP A 47 23.64 -10.96 -20.46
CA ASP A 47 22.87 -12.16 -20.16
C ASP A 47 21.66 -12.41 -21.09
N ASN A 48 21.40 -11.51 -22.05
CA ASN A 48 20.23 -11.53 -22.95
C ASN A 48 18.86 -11.56 -22.25
N VAL A 49 18.80 -11.26 -20.95
CA VAL A 49 17.59 -11.27 -20.14
C VAL A 49 17.32 -9.89 -19.53
N ARG A 50 18.36 -9.21 -19.04
CA ARG A 50 18.27 -7.92 -18.34
C ARG A 50 18.77 -6.79 -19.23
N HIS A 51 18.46 -5.56 -18.87
CA HIS A 51 19.09 -4.38 -19.45
C HIS A 51 20.26 -3.93 -18.58
N ASP A 52 21.44 -3.79 -19.18
CA ASP A 52 22.62 -3.25 -18.50
C ASP A 52 22.56 -1.72 -18.55
N VAL A 53 22.52 -1.09 -17.38
CA VAL A 53 22.42 0.37 -17.25
C VAL A 53 23.67 0.91 -16.57
N CYS A 54 24.38 1.81 -17.26
CA CYS A 54 25.50 2.55 -16.68
C CYS A 54 25.00 3.90 -16.15
N LEU A 55 24.92 4.03 -14.81
CA LEU A 55 24.58 5.29 -14.16
C LEU A 55 25.78 6.23 -14.08
N SER A 56 25.52 7.54 -13.99
CA SER A 56 26.55 8.56 -13.82
C SER A 56 27.52 8.21 -12.67
N PRO A 57 28.85 8.15 -12.90
CA PRO A 57 29.82 7.87 -11.84
C PRO A 57 29.73 8.87 -10.68
N ARG A 58 29.39 10.13 -10.98
CA ARG A 58 29.18 11.17 -9.97
C ARG A 58 27.98 10.85 -9.09
N PHE A 59 26.86 10.43 -9.66
CA PHE A 59 25.68 10.01 -8.90
C PHE A 59 26.01 8.79 -8.03
N GLN A 60 26.67 7.78 -8.59
CA GLN A 60 27.08 6.59 -7.85
C GLN A 60 27.99 6.94 -6.66
N ALA A 61 28.96 7.84 -6.86
CA ALA A 61 29.86 8.30 -5.80
C ALA A 61 29.13 9.08 -4.70
N GLN A 62 28.15 9.92 -5.06
CA GLN A 62 27.36 10.64 -4.07
C GLN A 62 26.46 9.70 -3.27
N VAL A 63 25.80 8.72 -3.90
CA VAL A 63 25.03 7.69 -3.16
C VAL A 63 25.93 6.98 -2.14
N LYS A 64 27.12 6.52 -2.55
CA LYS A 64 28.10 5.88 -1.65
C LYS A 64 28.47 6.75 -0.47
N ARG A 65 28.85 8.00 -0.74
CA ARG A 65 29.24 8.97 0.28
C ARG A 65 28.10 9.23 1.27
N MET A 66 26.88 9.42 0.76
CA MET A 66 25.69 9.68 1.57
C MET A 66 25.34 8.47 2.43
N THR A 67 25.33 7.27 1.86
CA THR A 67 25.08 6.02 2.59
C THR A 67 26.07 5.83 3.73
N ASN A 68 27.38 6.04 3.49
CA ASN A 68 28.40 5.91 4.52
C ASN A 68 28.25 6.94 5.64
N ALA A 69 28.11 8.22 5.29
CA ALA A 69 27.93 9.28 6.29
C ALA A 69 26.67 9.09 7.14
N MET A 70 25.59 8.59 6.53
CA MET A 70 24.36 8.26 7.26
C MET A 70 24.53 7.03 8.15
N LEU A 71 25.22 5.99 7.69
CA LEU A 71 25.51 4.80 8.50
C LEU A 71 26.38 5.16 9.70
N GLU A 72 27.45 5.92 9.47
CA GLU A 72 28.34 6.42 10.53
C GLU A 72 27.57 7.24 11.55
N GLN A 73 26.64 8.11 11.12
CA GLN A 73 25.78 8.87 12.02
C GLN A 73 24.89 7.96 12.86
N GLU A 74 24.21 6.97 12.26
CA GLU A 74 23.32 6.07 13.00
C GLU A 74 24.07 5.16 13.99
N ILE A 75 25.27 4.74 13.61
CA ILE A 75 26.17 3.95 14.44
C ILE A 75 26.73 4.80 15.59
N GLY A 76 27.18 6.03 15.31
CA GLY A 76 27.73 6.97 16.30
C GLY A 76 26.70 7.49 17.30
N LEU A 77 25.43 7.61 16.90
CA LEU A 77 24.32 7.92 17.80
C LEU A 77 24.04 6.80 18.83
N GLY A 78 24.49 5.58 18.55
CA GLY A 78 24.30 4.39 19.39
C GLY A 78 25.55 4.02 20.18
N ARG A 79 25.72 4.58 21.38
CA ARG A 79 26.59 4.07 22.46
C ARG A 79 28.12 3.98 22.21
N TRP A 80 28.66 4.23 21.01
CA TRP A 80 30.07 3.92 20.68
C TRP A 80 31.01 5.12 20.51
N GLY A 81 30.70 6.25 21.16
CA GLY A 81 31.74 7.17 21.66
C GLY A 81 32.07 8.42 20.85
N GLU A 82 31.66 8.57 19.60
CA GLU A 82 31.82 9.84 18.87
C GLU A 82 30.55 10.23 18.12
N LYS A 83 30.08 11.47 18.36
CA LYS A 83 29.05 12.10 17.50
C LYS A 83 29.69 12.37 16.15
N THR A 84 29.63 11.40 15.26
CA THR A 84 29.90 11.60 13.84
C THR A 84 28.84 12.53 13.27
N SER A 85 29.30 13.60 12.62
CA SER A 85 28.44 14.48 11.85
C SER A 85 27.91 13.70 10.65
N GLY A 86 26.60 13.51 10.57
CA GLY A 86 25.97 12.98 9.36
C GLY A 86 26.10 13.90 8.15
N PRO A 87 25.41 13.59 7.04
CA PRO A 87 25.53 14.36 5.82
C PRO A 87 25.18 15.84 6.02
N THR A 88 26.06 16.72 5.53
CA THR A 88 25.87 18.16 5.61
C THR A 88 24.82 18.64 4.62
N ARG A 89 24.36 19.89 4.77
CA ARG A 89 23.47 20.51 3.79
C ARG A 89 24.06 20.50 2.37
N GLN A 90 25.36 20.76 2.25
CA GLN A 90 26.05 20.74 0.96
C GLN A 90 26.05 19.34 0.35
N ASP A 91 26.25 18.30 1.16
CA ASP A 91 26.23 16.91 0.66
C ASP A 91 24.86 16.55 0.07
N TRP A 92 23.78 17.01 0.71
CA TRP A 92 22.43 16.84 0.18
C TRP A 92 22.19 17.65 -1.11
N GLU A 93 22.75 18.86 -1.22
CA GLU A 93 22.69 19.67 -2.45
C GLU A 93 23.47 19.01 -3.60
N ASP A 94 24.67 18.51 -3.33
CA ASP A 94 25.51 17.79 -4.29
C ASP A 94 24.87 16.48 -4.75
N PHE A 95 24.25 15.74 -3.83
CA PHE A 95 23.49 14.53 -4.13
C PHE A 95 22.32 14.84 -5.08
N ARG A 96 21.48 15.82 -4.73
CA ARG A 96 20.36 16.25 -5.58
C ARG A 96 20.84 16.72 -6.96
N GLY A 97 21.90 17.52 -6.99
CA GLY A 97 22.50 18.00 -8.24
C GLY A 97 23.04 16.86 -9.11
N SER A 98 23.66 15.84 -8.51
CA SER A 98 24.17 14.69 -9.27
C SER A 98 23.07 13.86 -9.93
N TYR A 99 21.92 13.69 -9.26
CA TYR A 99 20.74 13.04 -9.81
C TYR A 99 20.09 13.92 -10.89
N ALA A 100 19.88 15.21 -10.60
CA ALA A 100 19.28 16.16 -11.53
C ALA A 100 20.03 16.20 -12.87
N ASN A 101 21.35 16.34 -12.85
CA ASN A 101 22.17 16.39 -14.06
C ASN A 101 22.07 15.09 -14.88
N MET A 102 22.02 13.94 -14.22
CA MET A 102 21.88 12.64 -14.88
C MET A 102 20.51 12.52 -15.56
N THR A 103 19.44 12.89 -14.86
CA THR A 103 18.06 12.82 -15.38
C THR A 103 17.81 13.87 -16.47
N GLU A 104 18.36 15.07 -16.33
CA GLU A 104 18.34 16.12 -17.36
C GLU A 104 18.99 15.62 -18.66
N ALA A 105 20.16 14.99 -18.58
CA ALA A 105 20.80 14.37 -19.75
C ALA A 105 19.92 13.29 -20.39
N ALA A 106 19.22 12.48 -19.58
CA ALA A 106 18.28 11.48 -20.08
C ALA A 106 17.07 12.12 -20.77
N ILE A 107 16.51 13.21 -20.23
CA ILE A 107 15.39 13.96 -20.83
C ILE A 107 15.80 14.57 -22.18
N HIS A 108 16.99 15.18 -22.26
CA HIS A 108 17.48 15.75 -23.52
C HIS A 108 17.69 14.68 -24.59
N ARG A 109 18.21 13.50 -24.23
CA ARG A 109 18.32 12.37 -25.17
C ARG A 109 16.96 11.82 -25.57
N ALA A 110 16.05 11.65 -24.60
CA ALA A 110 14.69 11.22 -24.86
C ALA A 110 13.94 12.14 -25.83
N LYS A 111 14.21 13.45 -25.81
CA LYS A 111 13.67 14.41 -26.78
C LYS A 111 14.18 14.15 -28.20
N LEU A 112 15.44 13.76 -28.35
CA LEU A 112 16.06 13.49 -29.66
C LEU A 112 15.60 12.14 -30.23
N GLU A 113 15.46 11.13 -29.37
CA GLU A 113 15.13 9.75 -29.75
C GLU A 113 13.62 9.45 -29.65
N GLY A 114 12.82 10.38 -29.13
CA GLY A 114 11.35 10.31 -29.07
C GLY A 114 10.78 9.37 -27.99
N GLY A 115 11.59 8.93 -27.02
CA GLY A 115 11.21 7.86 -26.08
C GLY A 115 11.24 8.25 -24.61
N LEU A 116 10.06 8.31 -23.96
CA LEU A 116 9.96 8.47 -22.50
C LEU A 116 10.61 7.30 -21.74
N ALA A 117 10.69 6.13 -22.39
CA ALA A 117 11.27 4.90 -21.85
C ALA A 117 12.71 5.09 -21.35
N LEU A 118 13.50 5.98 -21.95
CA LEU A 118 14.87 6.25 -21.48
C LEU A 118 14.87 6.96 -20.12
N VAL A 119 13.95 7.90 -19.93
CA VAL A 119 13.78 8.60 -18.64
C VAL A 119 13.26 7.63 -17.59
N GLN A 120 12.26 6.80 -17.94
CA GLN A 120 11.74 5.76 -17.06
C GLN A 120 12.83 4.76 -16.64
N LEU A 121 13.66 4.31 -17.59
CA LEU A 121 14.77 3.40 -17.32
C LEU A 121 15.80 4.04 -16.38
N ALA A 122 16.16 5.31 -16.61
CA ALA A 122 17.09 6.04 -15.75
C ALA A 122 16.55 6.18 -14.31
N GLN A 123 15.28 6.51 -14.15
CA GLN A 123 14.62 6.63 -12.83
C GLN A 123 14.58 5.29 -12.09
N VAL A 124 14.11 4.23 -12.76
CA VAL A 124 14.03 2.88 -12.18
C VAL A 124 15.43 2.37 -11.83
N ALA A 125 16.42 2.60 -12.69
CA ALA A 125 17.81 2.21 -12.43
C ALA A 125 18.40 2.97 -11.23
N ALA A 126 18.13 4.27 -11.09
CA ALA A 126 18.60 5.07 -9.95
C ALA A 126 18.00 4.59 -8.62
N VAL A 127 16.68 4.35 -8.58
CA VAL A 127 16.00 3.80 -7.40
C VAL A 127 16.56 2.41 -7.08
N LYS A 128 16.63 1.52 -8.08
CA LYS A 128 17.20 0.18 -7.92
C LYS A 128 18.62 0.22 -7.36
N PHE A 129 19.47 1.09 -7.91
CA PHE A 129 20.85 1.25 -7.46
C PHE A 129 20.95 1.67 -5.99
N ILE A 130 20.16 2.67 -5.56
CA ILE A 130 20.10 3.08 -4.15
C ILE A 130 19.71 1.90 -3.25
N LEU A 131 18.63 1.20 -3.57
CA LEU A 131 18.13 0.08 -2.78
C LEU A 131 19.18 -1.04 -2.63
N HIS A 132 19.84 -1.41 -3.73
CA HIS A 132 20.86 -2.46 -3.73
C HIS A 132 22.13 -2.01 -3.00
N HIS A 133 22.53 -0.75 -3.16
CA HIS A 133 23.73 -0.23 -2.54
C HIS A 133 23.59 -0.16 -1.01
N VAL A 134 22.48 0.38 -0.50
CA VAL A 134 22.21 0.42 0.95
C VAL A 134 22.20 -0.98 1.55
N GLN A 135 21.58 -1.95 0.86
CA GLN A 135 21.60 -3.34 1.31
C GLN A 135 23.03 -3.91 1.33
N ALA A 136 23.82 -3.66 0.28
CA ALA A 136 25.19 -4.14 0.18
C ALA A 136 26.08 -3.56 1.28
N GLU A 137 25.99 -2.27 1.58
CA GLU A 137 26.78 -1.62 2.64
C GLU A 137 26.44 -2.17 4.03
N LEU A 138 25.16 -2.41 4.33
CA LEU A 138 24.75 -3.06 5.58
C LEU A 138 25.28 -4.50 5.70
N ASP A 139 25.31 -5.24 4.58
CA ASP A 139 25.89 -6.58 4.54
C ASP A 139 27.41 -6.58 4.69
N GLN A 140 28.11 -5.63 4.06
CA GLN A 140 29.55 -5.46 4.20
C GLN A 140 29.92 -5.10 5.65
N LEU A 141 29.20 -4.17 6.27
CA LEU A 141 29.41 -3.83 7.68
C LEU A 141 29.26 -5.05 8.59
N ARG A 142 28.22 -5.86 8.37
CA ARG A 142 27.99 -7.11 9.12
C ARG A 142 29.12 -8.12 8.91
N GLN A 143 29.59 -8.28 7.67
CA GLN A 143 30.70 -9.18 7.35
C GLN A 143 32.01 -8.69 7.96
N GLY A 144 32.30 -7.38 7.92
CA GLY A 144 33.46 -6.77 8.56
C GLY A 144 33.50 -7.01 10.07
N LEU A 145 32.38 -6.84 10.77
CA LEU A 145 32.27 -7.14 12.20
C LEU A 145 32.52 -8.64 12.50
N ARG A 146 31.98 -9.55 11.68
CA ARG A 146 32.22 -10.99 11.82
C ARG A 146 33.67 -11.37 11.55
N ALA A 147 34.28 -10.77 10.53
CA ALA A 147 35.68 -11.00 10.20
C ALA A 147 36.59 -10.54 11.34
N ALA A 148 36.34 -9.34 11.89
CA ALA A 148 37.07 -8.80 13.04
C ALA A 148 36.98 -9.70 14.28
N MET A 149 35.81 -10.31 14.54
CA MET A 149 35.66 -11.30 15.62
C MET A 149 36.46 -12.59 15.35
N ALA A 150 36.47 -13.08 14.10
CA ALA A 150 37.17 -14.32 13.74
C ALA A 150 38.69 -14.16 13.66
N SER A 151 39.19 -12.98 13.29
CA SER A 151 40.63 -12.69 13.19
C SER A 151 41.28 -12.30 14.51
N GLY A 152 40.50 -12.07 15.57
CA GLY A 152 40.97 -11.61 16.88
C GLY A 152 41.62 -12.72 17.72
N GLY A 153 42.75 -13.26 17.28
CA GLY A 153 43.69 -13.94 18.17
C GLY A 153 44.51 -12.88 18.90
N VAL A 154 44.28 -12.70 20.20
CA VAL A 154 44.85 -11.66 21.12
C VAL A 154 43.93 -10.45 21.41
N ALA A 155 42.70 -10.38 20.87
CA ALA A 155 41.73 -9.36 21.32
C ALA A 155 41.34 -9.60 22.79
N SER A 156 41.28 -8.52 23.58
CA SER A 156 40.84 -8.62 24.98
C SER A 156 39.38 -9.09 25.05
N ASP A 157 38.99 -9.75 26.15
CA ASP A 157 37.60 -10.17 26.34
C ASP A 157 36.62 -8.99 26.24
N SER A 158 37.07 -7.77 26.58
CA SER A 158 36.30 -6.54 26.43
C SER A 158 36.04 -6.18 24.96
N GLU A 159 37.05 -6.27 24.09
CA GLU A 159 36.91 -5.94 22.65
C GLU A 159 36.01 -6.96 21.94
N ARG A 160 36.12 -8.23 22.33
CA ARG A 160 35.25 -9.30 21.81
C ARG A 160 33.80 -9.10 22.23
N LEU A 161 33.58 -8.69 23.48
CA LEU A 161 32.24 -8.34 23.97
C LEU A 161 31.68 -7.16 23.18
N GLU A 162 32.47 -6.11 22.97
CA GLU A 162 32.04 -4.93 22.21
C GLU A 162 31.68 -5.28 20.75
N LEU A 163 32.49 -6.08 20.06
CA LEU A 163 32.18 -6.54 18.71
C LEU A 163 30.90 -7.40 18.66
N THR A 164 30.66 -8.21 19.69
CA THR A 164 29.46 -9.05 19.81
C THR A 164 28.22 -8.17 20.02
N GLU A 165 28.30 -7.18 20.89
CA GLU A 165 27.23 -6.18 21.10
C GLU A 165 26.93 -5.40 19.82
N ARG A 166 27.98 -4.97 19.09
CA ARG A 166 27.86 -4.28 17.80
C ARG A 166 27.13 -5.14 16.76
N LEU A 167 27.50 -6.40 16.64
CA LEU A 167 26.85 -7.33 15.71
C LEU A 167 25.39 -7.61 16.10
N SER A 168 25.12 -7.79 17.39
CA SER A 168 23.76 -8.00 17.91
C SER A 168 22.88 -6.78 17.61
N TRP A 169 23.38 -5.58 17.90
CA TRP A 169 22.68 -4.33 17.61
C TRP A 169 22.39 -4.15 16.13
N LEU A 170 23.39 -4.38 15.26
CA LEU A 170 23.22 -4.27 13.80
C LEU A 170 22.18 -5.27 13.30
N THR A 171 22.19 -6.50 13.82
CA THR A 171 21.23 -7.55 13.44
C THR A 171 19.80 -7.16 13.83
N ARG A 172 19.61 -6.61 15.03
CA ARG A 172 18.29 -6.13 15.52
C ARG A 172 17.79 -4.90 14.76
N ASN A 173 18.69 -4.01 14.35
CA ASN A 173 18.33 -2.72 13.75
C ASN A 173 18.41 -2.69 12.22
N ARG A 174 18.82 -3.78 11.57
CA ARG A 174 19.07 -3.83 10.12
C ARG A 174 17.88 -3.32 9.28
N ALA A 175 16.68 -3.85 9.51
CA ALA A 175 15.49 -3.49 8.74
C ALA A 175 15.16 -2.00 8.87
N ARG A 176 15.15 -1.51 10.12
CA ARG A 176 14.93 -0.10 10.44
C ARG A 176 15.97 0.82 9.79
N LEU A 177 17.25 0.46 9.87
CA LEU A 177 18.35 1.21 9.24
C LEU A 177 18.15 1.25 7.73
N ARG A 178 18.00 0.08 7.09
CA ARG A 178 17.76 -0.02 5.64
C ARG A 178 16.62 0.89 5.19
N TYR A 179 15.47 0.79 5.85
CA TYR A 179 14.32 1.62 5.53
C TYR A 179 14.62 3.12 5.70
N LYS A 180 15.21 3.51 6.82
CA LYS A 180 15.54 4.91 7.12
C LYS A 180 16.51 5.50 6.09
N LEU A 181 17.55 4.74 5.71
CA LEU A 181 18.54 5.12 4.71
C LEU A 181 17.91 5.28 3.33
N ASN A 182 17.21 4.25 2.86
CA ASN A 182 16.50 4.26 1.58
C ASN A 182 15.51 5.43 1.50
N ARG A 183 14.71 5.64 2.55
CA ARG A 183 13.70 6.68 2.59
C ARG A 183 14.28 8.07 2.48
N GLN A 184 15.37 8.37 3.19
CA GLN A 184 15.98 9.69 3.10
C GLN A 184 16.57 9.94 1.72
N LEU A 185 17.25 8.96 1.12
CA LEU A 185 17.83 9.08 -0.22
C LEU A 185 16.73 9.26 -1.28
N ILE A 186 15.75 8.36 -1.31
CA ILE A 186 14.65 8.38 -2.30
C ILE A 186 13.76 9.62 -2.13
N ALA A 187 13.57 10.12 -0.90
CA ALA A 187 12.86 11.38 -0.70
C ALA A 187 13.56 12.58 -1.36
N GLN A 188 14.89 12.58 -1.48
CA GLN A 188 15.58 13.65 -2.22
C GLN A 188 15.41 13.52 -3.73
N LEU A 189 15.33 12.29 -4.25
CA LEU A 189 14.98 12.05 -5.66
C LEU A 189 13.59 12.63 -5.93
N GLY A 190 12.61 12.34 -5.07
CA GLY A 190 11.26 12.91 -5.13
C GLY A 190 11.27 14.44 -5.19
N LYS A 191 12.01 15.12 -4.31
CA LYS A 191 12.15 16.59 -4.35
C LYS A 191 12.72 17.13 -5.66
N VAL A 192 13.64 16.40 -6.29
CA VAL A 192 14.21 16.79 -7.59
C VAL A 192 13.19 16.59 -8.71
N GLU A 193 12.49 15.47 -8.70
CA GLU A 193 11.41 15.14 -9.65
C GLU A 193 10.23 16.11 -9.56
N GLU A 194 9.82 16.49 -8.35
CA GLU A 194 8.81 17.52 -8.12
C GLU A 194 9.28 18.92 -8.53
N GLY A 195 10.60 19.15 -8.58
CA GLY A 195 11.19 20.45 -8.86
C GLY A 195 11.43 20.72 -10.35
N ALA A 196 12.61 21.27 -10.64
CA ALA A 196 12.97 21.73 -11.99
C ALA A 196 13.00 20.60 -13.03
N ILE A 197 13.33 19.37 -12.64
CA ILE A 197 13.37 18.23 -13.56
C ILE A 197 11.97 17.85 -14.05
N GLY A 198 10.97 17.88 -13.19
CA GLY A 198 9.58 17.65 -13.58
C GLY A 198 9.06 18.73 -14.54
N GLU A 199 9.40 19.99 -14.30
CA GLU A 199 9.04 21.08 -15.23
C GLU A 199 9.79 21.00 -16.56
N LEU A 200 11.07 20.63 -16.55
CA LEU A 200 11.85 20.40 -17.77
C LEU A 200 11.24 19.25 -18.60
N ARG A 201 10.88 18.14 -17.93
CA ARG A 201 10.23 17.00 -18.58
C ARG A 201 8.89 17.40 -19.19
N ARG A 202 8.06 18.16 -18.46
CA ARG A 202 6.78 18.68 -18.96
C ARG A 202 6.98 19.55 -20.20
N SER A 203 7.97 20.45 -20.17
CA SER A 203 8.28 21.36 -21.28
C SER A 203 8.76 20.62 -22.53
N LEU A 204 9.60 19.59 -22.37
CA LEU A 204 10.24 18.91 -23.51
C LEU A 204 9.49 17.67 -24.02
N LEU A 205 8.81 16.95 -23.12
CA LEU A 205 8.18 15.65 -23.40
C LEU A 205 6.66 15.65 -23.11
N GLY A 206 6.09 16.78 -22.67
CA GLY A 206 4.64 16.94 -22.43
C GLY A 206 4.14 16.45 -21.07
N GLU A 207 4.92 15.64 -20.36
CA GLU A 207 4.52 15.02 -19.09
C GLU A 207 5.45 15.44 -17.94
N ARG A 208 4.87 15.77 -16.78
CA ARG A 208 5.69 16.08 -15.59
C ARG A 208 6.30 14.83 -14.96
N TRP A 209 5.56 13.73 -14.97
CA TRP A 209 5.95 12.47 -14.36
C TRP A 209 5.97 11.40 -15.44
N SER A 210 7.14 10.83 -15.72
CA SER A 210 7.28 9.72 -16.66
C SER A 210 6.79 8.39 -16.11
N LEU A 211 6.71 8.29 -14.78
CA LEU A 211 6.17 7.17 -14.01
C LEU A 211 5.32 7.77 -12.88
N PRO A 212 4.23 7.12 -12.45
CA PRO A 212 3.47 7.58 -11.30
C PRO A 212 4.36 7.77 -10.07
N GLU A 213 4.17 8.88 -9.38
CA GLU A 213 4.93 9.24 -8.18
C GLU A 213 4.86 8.13 -7.14
N GLU A 214 3.67 7.55 -6.97
CA GLU A 214 3.37 6.48 -6.02
C GLU A 214 4.14 5.20 -6.32
N MET A 215 4.57 5.01 -7.56
CA MET A 215 5.40 3.87 -7.96
C MET A 215 6.87 4.13 -7.67
N LEU A 216 7.39 5.32 -7.98
CA LEU A 216 8.79 5.68 -7.76
C LEU A 216 9.12 5.87 -6.29
N LEU A 217 8.20 6.47 -5.52
CA LEU A 217 8.41 6.85 -4.12
C LEU A 217 7.75 5.87 -3.14
N ASN A 218 7.30 4.71 -3.64
CA ASN A 218 6.59 3.71 -2.84
C ASN A 218 7.41 3.31 -1.58
N PRO A 219 6.91 3.54 -0.36
CA PRO A 219 7.60 3.16 0.87
C PRO A 219 7.89 1.66 1.00
N LEU A 220 7.09 0.80 0.37
CA LEU A 220 7.29 -0.66 0.39
C LEU A 220 8.53 -1.09 -0.38
N LEU A 221 8.92 -0.35 -1.43
CA LEU A 221 10.18 -0.62 -2.15
C LEU A 221 11.41 -0.36 -1.25
N GLN A 222 11.26 0.48 -0.24
CA GLN A 222 12.33 0.93 0.65
C GLN A 222 12.50 -0.03 1.84
N ALA A 223 11.48 -0.84 2.13
CA ALA A 223 11.42 -1.81 3.21
C ALA A 223 12.36 -3.01 2.99
N GLU A 224 12.73 -3.70 4.07
CA GLU A 224 13.40 -5.00 3.96
C GLU A 224 12.44 -6.12 3.57
N THR A 225 11.29 -6.14 4.22
CA THR A 225 10.19 -7.07 3.96
C THR A 225 8.90 -6.29 3.80
N LEU A 226 7.94 -6.86 3.06
CA LEU A 226 6.59 -6.31 2.92
C LEU A 226 5.75 -6.42 4.20
N GLN A 227 6.31 -6.99 5.26
CA GLN A 227 5.64 -7.26 6.54
C GLN A 227 6.36 -6.57 7.71
N ASP A 228 7.18 -5.57 7.42
CA ASP A 228 7.85 -4.79 8.46
C ASP A 228 6.81 -3.98 9.25
N ASP A 229 6.56 -4.37 10.50
CA ASP A 229 5.55 -3.76 11.37
C ASP A 229 5.78 -2.26 11.56
N GLU A 230 7.03 -1.80 11.66
CA GLU A 230 7.34 -0.39 11.85
C GLU A 230 6.94 0.43 10.62
N ILE A 231 7.16 -0.11 9.41
CA ILE A 231 6.76 0.52 8.15
C ILE A 231 5.25 0.46 7.99
N MET A 232 4.64 -0.70 8.24
CA MET A 232 3.19 -0.87 8.17
C MET A 232 2.49 0.11 9.10
N MET A 233 2.93 0.25 10.35
CA MET A 233 2.34 1.20 11.31
C MET A 233 2.56 2.67 10.94
N LYS A 234 3.67 3.00 10.30
CA LYS A 234 3.99 4.40 9.94
C LYS A 234 3.36 4.85 8.65
N GLN A 235 3.14 3.96 7.70
CA GLN A 235 2.75 4.30 6.32
C GLN A 235 1.39 3.75 5.94
N TYR A 236 0.91 2.71 6.63
CA TYR A 236 -0.33 2.01 6.34
C TYR A 236 -1.19 1.86 7.60
N VAL A 237 -2.46 1.51 7.41
CA VAL A 237 -3.30 1.10 8.53
C VAL A 237 -2.96 -0.37 8.81
N LEU A 238 -2.61 -0.70 10.05
CA LEU A 238 -2.47 -2.09 10.45
C LEU A 238 -3.83 -2.76 10.34
N LEU A 239 -4.01 -3.57 9.31
CA LEU A 239 -5.09 -4.55 9.24
C LEU A 239 -4.49 -5.92 9.54
N GLY A 240 -5.22 -6.71 10.32
CA GLY A 240 -4.89 -8.09 10.63
C GLY A 240 -4.63 -8.90 9.36
N GLN A 241 -3.50 -9.60 9.36
CA GLN A 241 -3.05 -10.40 8.21
C GLN A 241 -3.67 -11.81 8.21
N GLU A 242 -4.27 -12.25 9.33
CA GLU A 242 -4.89 -13.57 9.43
C GLU A 242 -6.25 -13.60 8.70
N GLY A 243 -6.41 -14.58 7.81
CA GLY A 243 -7.58 -14.73 6.92
C GLY A 243 -8.92 -14.99 7.62
N ASP A 244 -8.91 -15.20 8.94
CA ASP A 244 -10.09 -15.48 9.78
C ASP A 244 -10.41 -14.34 10.76
N GLY A 245 -9.58 -13.30 10.80
CA GLY A 245 -9.85 -12.12 11.63
C GLY A 245 -11.00 -11.29 11.05
N LEU A 246 -11.89 -10.80 11.92
CA LEU A 246 -12.89 -9.76 11.61
C LEU A 246 -12.24 -8.46 11.06
N TYR A 247 -10.92 -8.34 11.15
CA TYR A 247 -10.14 -7.15 10.91
C TYR A 247 -9.00 -7.39 9.92
N GLY A 248 -9.28 -7.93 8.73
CA GLY A 248 -8.28 -8.09 7.66
C GLY A 248 -8.70 -7.52 6.31
N PHE A 249 -7.77 -7.35 5.37
CA PHE A 249 -8.09 -6.88 4.01
C PHE A 249 -9.17 -7.76 3.35
N ALA A 250 -9.05 -9.08 3.48
CA ALA A 250 -10.06 -10.02 3.01
C ALA A 250 -11.44 -9.82 3.69
N ALA A 251 -11.48 -9.42 4.96
CA ALA A 251 -12.73 -9.11 5.65
C ALA A 251 -13.36 -7.81 5.10
N ILE A 252 -12.54 -6.80 4.78
CA ILE A 252 -13.00 -5.57 4.12
C ILE A 252 -13.51 -5.88 2.72
N ASP A 253 -12.80 -6.69 1.94
CA ASP A 253 -13.20 -7.06 0.58
C ASP A 253 -14.52 -7.84 0.57
N ARG A 254 -14.74 -8.74 1.54
CA ARG A 254 -16.02 -9.44 1.74
C ARG A 254 -17.18 -8.48 2.05
N VAL A 255 -16.88 -7.32 2.64
CA VAL A 255 -17.86 -6.30 3.06
C VAL A 255 -18.17 -5.29 1.95
N LEU A 256 -17.26 -5.06 1.00
CA LEU A 256 -17.46 -4.07 -0.08
C LEU A 256 -18.77 -4.31 -0.88
N PRO A 257 -19.14 -5.55 -1.26
CA PRO A 257 -20.42 -5.82 -1.89
C PRO A 257 -21.60 -5.44 -0.99
N ASP A 258 -21.57 -5.76 0.30
CA ASP A 258 -22.65 -5.43 1.23
C ASP A 258 -22.82 -3.92 1.41
N LEU A 259 -21.72 -3.17 1.32
CA LEU A 259 -21.71 -1.73 1.53
C LEU A 259 -22.26 -0.95 0.33
N PHE A 260 -22.03 -1.45 -0.89
CA PHE A 260 -22.25 -0.69 -2.12
C PHE A 260 -23.14 -1.38 -3.17
N ARG A 261 -23.47 -2.67 -3.02
CA ARG A 261 -24.36 -3.40 -3.95
C ARG A 261 -25.77 -2.83 -3.85
N LEU A 262 -26.44 -2.72 -5.00
CA LEU A 262 -27.83 -2.30 -5.03
C LEU A 262 -28.73 -3.35 -4.36
N PRO A 263 -29.82 -2.95 -3.68
CA PRO A 263 -30.74 -3.88 -3.02
C PRO A 263 -31.43 -4.87 -3.97
N LYS A 264 -31.44 -4.57 -5.28
CA LYS A 264 -31.98 -5.45 -6.32
C LYS A 264 -30.88 -5.73 -7.33
N PRO A 265 -30.63 -7.00 -7.69
CA PRO A 265 -29.69 -7.34 -8.74
C PRO A 265 -30.18 -6.72 -10.06
N ALA A 266 -29.31 -5.93 -10.67
CA ALA A 266 -29.49 -5.27 -11.96
C ALA A 266 -28.81 -6.04 -13.10
N THR A 267 -27.81 -6.86 -12.81
CA THR A 267 -27.08 -7.68 -13.80
C THR A 267 -27.24 -9.18 -13.53
N GLU A 268 -27.00 -10.00 -14.55
CA GLU A 268 -27.00 -11.46 -14.43
C GLU A 268 -25.93 -11.95 -13.45
N ALA A 269 -24.76 -11.31 -13.43
CA ALA A 269 -23.69 -11.57 -12.47
C ALA A 269 -24.13 -11.28 -11.01
N GLU A 270 -24.87 -10.18 -10.79
CA GLU A 270 -25.43 -9.86 -9.47
C GLU A 270 -26.49 -10.87 -9.02
N ALA A 271 -27.34 -11.34 -9.95
CA ALA A 271 -28.35 -12.34 -9.68
C ALA A 271 -27.72 -13.69 -9.30
N ALA A 272 -26.70 -14.13 -10.06
CA ALA A 272 -25.97 -15.36 -9.80
C ALA A 272 -25.26 -15.34 -8.44
N LEU A 273 -24.60 -14.22 -8.09
CA LEU A 273 -23.97 -14.07 -6.77
C LEU A 273 -25.01 -14.11 -5.63
N ALA A 274 -26.15 -13.43 -5.79
CA ALA A 274 -27.21 -13.42 -4.78
C ALA A 274 -27.83 -14.81 -4.54
N GLU A 275 -27.99 -15.60 -5.60
CA GLU A 275 -28.47 -16.98 -5.53
C GLU A 275 -27.46 -17.89 -4.80
N ALA A 276 -26.18 -17.80 -5.15
CA ALA A 276 -25.12 -18.56 -4.49
C ALA A 276 -25.00 -18.21 -2.99
N GLU A 277 -25.10 -16.93 -2.63
CA GLU A 277 -25.11 -16.48 -1.22
C GLU A 277 -26.33 -17.01 -0.45
N ALA A 278 -27.50 -17.10 -1.10
CA ALA A 278 -28.69 -17.69 -0.51
C ALA A 278 -28.54 -19.21 -0.31
N ALA A 279 -27.95 -19.91 -1.28
CA ALA A 279 -27.65 -21.34 -1.18
C ALA A 279 -26.66 -21.63 -0.04
N HIS A 280 -25.58 -20.86 0.06
CA HIS A 280 -24.63 -20.96 1.17
C HIS A 280 -25.31 -20.77 2.54
N ARG A 281 -26.12 -19.71 2.70
CA ARG A 281 -26.84 -19.46 3.97
C ARG A 281 -27.78 -20.61 4.36
N ARG A 282 -28.47 -21.20 3.38
CA ARG A 282 -29.36 -22.36 3.62
C ARG A 282 -28.57 -23.58 4.09
N LEU A 283 -27.48 -23.91 3.40
CA LEU A 283 -26.63 -25.05 3.74
C LEU A 283 -25.90 -24.87 5.08
N ALA A 284 -25.40 -23.67 5.38
CA ALA A 284 -24.79 -23.36 6.66
C ALA A 284 -25.78 -23.53 7.81
N ALA A 285 -27.01 -23.01 7.66
CA ALA A 285 -28.07 -23.18 8.66
C ALA A 285 -28.50 -24.64 8.84
N GLU A 286 -28.47 -25.44 7.76
CA GLU A 286 -28.72 -26.88 7.82
C GLU A 286 -27.59 -27.62 8.56
N PHE A 287 -26.33 -27.29 8.26
CA PHE A 287 -25.15 -27.84 8.91
C PHE A 287 -25.11 -27.51 10.42
N ASP A 288 -25.46 -26.28 10.79
CA ASP A 288 -25.50 -25.84 12.19
C ASP A 288 -26.52 -26.63 13.02
N ARG A 289 -27.65 -27.00 12.42
CA ARG A 289 -28.72 -27.80 13.05
C ARG A 289 -28.35 -29.27 13.26
N LEU A 290 -27.25 -29.76 12.68
CA LEU A 290 -26.81 -31.15 12.90
C LEU A 290 -26.25 -31.34 14.33
N PRO A 291 -26.63 -32.42 15.03
CA PRO A 291 -26.12 -32.69 16.38
C PRO A 291 -24.61 -32.97 16.38
N ASN A 292 -23.90 -32.52 17.43
CA ASN A 292 -22.43 -32.63 17.57
C ASN A 292 -21.88 -34.06 17.42
N ALA A 293 -22.67 -35.09 17.73
CA ALA A 293 -22.30 -36.49 17.50
C ALA A 293 -22.17 -36.82 16.01
N GLY A 294 -23.02 -36.24 15.14
CA GLY A 294 -23.01 -36.40 13.68
C GLY A 294 -21.96 -35.56 12.95
N LYS A 295 -21.53 -34.44 13.55
CA LYS A 295 -20.40 -33.62 13.06
C LYS A 295 -19.04 -34.31 13.24
N ARG A 296 -18.91 -35.18 14.26
CA ARG A 296 -17.68 -35.93 14.58
C ARG A 296 -17.61 -37.35 14.01
N THR A 297 -18.73 -37.99 13.65
CA THR A 297 -18.75 -39.42 13.27
C THR A 297 -18.34 -39.70 11.82
N ARG A 298 -18.20 -38.70 10.95
CA ARG A 298 -17.92 -38.92 9.52
C ARG A 298 -16.49 -38.65 9.06
N THR A 299 -15.67 -38.00 9.87
CA THR A 299 -14.24 -37.79 9.58
C THR A 299 -13.39 -39.06 9.73
N ASN A 300 -13.93 -40.15 10.29
CA ASN A 300 -13.20 -41.40 10.58
C ASN A 300 -13.69 -42.66 9.84
N SER A 301 -14.47 -42.57 8.75
CA SER A 301 -14.81 -43.75 7.94
C SER A 301 -13.92 -43.83 6.69
N VAL A 302 -12.72 -44.38 6.85
CA VAL A 302 -11.94 -44.96 5.76
C VAL A 302 -12.65 -46.26 5.35
N GLY A 303 -13.39 -46.23 4.24
CA GLY A 303 -13.93 -47.46 3.66
C GLY A 303 -15.16 -47.31 2.77
N ALA A 304 -14.91 -47.50 1.46
CA ALA A 304 -15.80 -48.04 0.44
C ALA A 304 -16.91 -47.14 -0.16
N GLU A 305 -16.64 -46.76 -1.42
CA GLU A 305 -17.55 -46.67 -2.57
C GLU A 305 -19.04 -46.97 -2.31
N LYS A 306 -19.87 -45.93 -2.36
CA LYS A 306 -21.03 -45.80 -3.27
C LYS A 306 -21.77 -44.48 -3.02
N ASP A 307 -22.31 -43.95 -4.11
CA ASP A 307 -23.14 -42.74 -4.25
C ASP A 307 -22.42 -41.38 -4.28
N ALA A 308 -22.15 -40.91 -5.51
CA ALA A 308 -21.91 -39.51 -5.85
C ALA A 308 -23.06 -38.55 -5.41
N ARG A 309 -24.12 -39.05 -4.75
CA ARG A 309 -25.27 -38.29 -4.22
C ARG A 309 -25.17 -37.95 -2.74
N LYS A 310 -24.15 -38.43 -2.02
CA LYS A 310 -23.91 -38.09 -0.61
C LYS A 310 -22.50 -37.54 -0.42
N ALA A 311 -22.17 -36.46 -1.13
CA ALA A 311 -21.06 -35.63 -0.71
C ALA A 311 -21.32 -35.21 0.74
N ASP A 312 -20.30 -35.40 1.58
CA ASP A 312 -20.31 -35.03 2.98
C ASP A 312 -20.84 -33.59 3.12
N PRO A 313 -21.82 -33.29 4.00
CA PRO A 313 -22.39 -31.96 4.12
C PRO A 313 -21.34 -30.86 4.33
N GLU A 314 -20.20 -31.18 4.94
CA GLU A 314 -19.03 -30.29 5.05
C GLU A 314 -18.38 -30.03 3.67
N SER A 315 -18.13 -31.08 2.89
CA SER A 315 -17.62 -30.96 1.51
C SER A 315 -18.55 -30.16 0.60
N ARG A 316 -19.88 -30.32 0.73
CA ARG A 316 -20.87 -29.53 -0.02
C ARG A 316 -20.87 -28.06 0.41
N LEU A 317 -20.73 -27.81 1.72
CA LEU A 317 -20.64 -26.45 2.24
C LEU A 317 -19.39 -25.75 1.73
N GLU A 318 -18.24 -26.44 1.74
CA GLU A 318 -16.98 -25.91 1.20
C GLU A 318 -17.02 -25.68 -0.32
N GLN A 319 -17.67 -26.57 -1.09
CA GLN A 319 -17.86 -26.35 -2.53
C GLN A 319 -18.69 -25.10 -2.82
N VAL A 320 -19.82 -24.93 -2.13
CA VAL A 320 -20.69 -23.76 -2.30
C VAL A 320 -20.00 -22.49 -1.79
N ARG A 321 -19.20 -22.59 -0.72
CA ARG A 321 -18.37 -21.49 -0.23
C ARG A 321 -17.34 -21.05 -1.27
N ALA A 322 -16.62 -21.98 -1.88
CA ALA A 322 -15.66 -21.70 -2.94
C ALA A 322 -16.32 -21.08 -4.18
N GLU A 323 -17.52 -21.54 -4.53
CA GLU A 323 -18.30 -20.98 -5.63
C GLU A 323 -18.76 -19.54 -5.35
N VAL A 324 -19.25 -19.27 -4.13
CA VAL A 324 -19.59 -17.90 -3.68
C VAL A 324 -18.37 -16.99 -3.75
N GLU A 325 -17.22 -17.43 -3.24
CA GLU A 325 -15.98 -16.64 -3.28
C GLU A 325 -15.52 -16.36 -4.72
N ARG A 326 -15.62 -17.35 -5.62
CA ARG A 326 -15.31 -17.17 -7.05
C ARG A 326 -16.22 -16.13 -7.71
N LEU A 327 -17.55 -16.29 -7.57
CA LEU A 327 -18.52 -15.36 -8.15
C LEU A 327 -18.39 -13.96 -7.55
N ARG A 328 -18.06 -13.87 -6.26
CA ARG A 328 -17.79 -12.60 -5.58
C ARG A 328 -16.55 -11.92 -6.13
N ALA A 329 -15.46 -12.65 -6.35
CA ALA A 329 -14.24 -12.10 -6.92
C ALA A 329 -14.44 -11.57 -8.35
N GLU A 330 -15.21 -12.28 -9.17
CA GLU A 330 -15.61 -11.85 -10.51
C GLU A 330 -16.46 -10.58 -10.47
N TYR A 331 -17.50 -10.59 -9.63
CA TYR A 331 -18.36 -9.42 -9.41
C TYR A 331 -17.58 -8.19 -8.92
N LEU A 332 -16.65 -8.37 -7.98
CA LEU A 332 -15.75 -7.30 -7.50
C LEU A 332 -14.88 -6.75 -8.62
N ARG A 333 -14.30 -7.60 -9.45
CA ARG A 333 -13.46 -7.16 -10.57
C ARG A 333 -14.23 -6.29 -11.56
N GLU A 334 -15.47 -6.67 -11.87
CA GLU A 334 -16.31 -5.98 -12.85
C GLU A 334 -16.93 -4.68 -12.31
N ASN A 335 -17.40 -4.69 -11.06
CA ASN A 335 -18.21 -3.61 -10.49
C ASN A 335 -17.45 -2.71 -9.51
N TYR A 336 -16.27 -3.15 -9.07
CA TYR A 336 -15.45 -2.48 -8.05
C TYR A 336 -14.00 -2.26 -8.49
N GLY A 337 -13.68 -2.38 -9.78
CA GLY A 337 -12.34 -2.02 -10.28
C GLY A 337 -11.93 -0.56 -10.00
N TRP A 338 -12.88 0.31 -9.67
CA TRP A 338 -12.61 1.66 -9.16
C TRP A 338 -11.98 1.66 -7.75
N ALA A 339 -12.23 0.64 -6.93
CA ALA A 339 -11.68 0.52 -5.57
C ALA A 339 -10.16 0.24 -5.60
N ASP A 340 -9.66 -0.35 -6.69
CA ASP A 340 -8.23 -0.58 -6.93
C ASP A 340 -7.45 0.70 -7.25
N VAL A 341 -8.14 1.86 -7.34
CA VAL A 341 -7.52 3.16 -7.58
C VAL A 341 -7.61 4.00 -6.32
N PRO A 342 -6.53 4.14 -5.54
CA PRO A 342 -6.55 4.87 -4.26
C PRO A 342 -7.10 6.30 -4.37
N ALA A 343 -6.87 6.99 -5.49
CA ALA A 343 -7.39 8.33 -5.75
C ALA A 343 -8.94 8.42 -5.73
N ASN A 344 -9.63 7.30 -6.03
CA ASN A 344 -11.09 7.26 -5.95
C ASN A 344 -11.60 7.34 -4.51
N VAL A 345 -10.80 6.89 -3.53
CA VAL A 345 -11.13 7.05 -2.11
C VAL A 345 -11.25 8.54 -1.76
N GLU A 346 -10.38 9.40 -2.29
CA GLU A 346 -10.50 10.85 -2.07
C GLU A 346 -11.77 11.42 -2.72
N THR A 347 -12.07 10.99 -3.94
CA THR A 347 -13.28 11.40 -4.66
C THR A 347 -14.55 10.98 -3.93
N LEU A 348 -14.56 9.79 -3.34
CA LEU A 348 -15.73 9.22 -2.67
C LEU A 348 -15.90 9.67 -1.21
N LEU A 349 -14.81 9.87 -0.47
CA LEU A 349 -14.86 10.01 0.99
C LEU A 349 -14.20 11.29 1.53
N ASN A 350 -13.40 12.03 0.76
CA ASN A 350 -12.70 13.22 1.25
C ASN A 350 -13.53 14.51 1.15
N ALA A 351 -14.53 14.63 2.03
CA ALA A 351 -15.39 15.82 2.09
C ALA A 351 -14.68 17.11 2.55
N THR A 352 -13.46 17.01 3.11
CA THR A 352 -12.67 18.18 3.52
C THR A 352 -12.00 18.83 2.31
N LEU A 353 -11.32 18.03 1.50
CA LEU A 353 -10.70 18.48 0.24
C LEU A 353 -11.71 19.19 -0.67
N TYR A 354 -12.91 18.65 -0.80
CA TYR A 354 -13.94 19.25 -1.66
C TYR A 354 -14.54 20.55 -1.10
N ARG A 355 -14.50 20.76 0.23
CA ARG A 355 -14.85 22.07 0.83
C ARG A 355 -13.78 23.12 0.54
N GLU A 356 -12.51 22.73 0.55
CA GLU A 356 -11.41 23.62 0.17
C GLU A 356 -11.53 24.03 -1.29
N ARG A 357 -11.77 23.07 -2.20
CA ARG A 357 -12.07 23.34 -3.61
C ARG A 357 -13.29 24.25 -3.77
N PHE A 358 -14.35 24.05 -3.00
CA PHE A 358 -15.53 24.92 -3.02
C PHE A 358 -15.20 26.36 -2.59
N SER A 359 -14.35 26.53 -1.57
CA SER A 359 -13.88 27.84 -1.14
C SER A 359 -13.08 28.55 -2.24
N GLN A 360 -12.23 27.81 -2.96
CA GLN A 360 -11.48 28.33 -4.11
C GLN A 360 -12.42 28.72 -5.27
N ALA A 361 -13.37 27.86 -5.64
CA ALA A 361 -14.37 28.16 -6.68
C ALA A 361 -15.23 29.39 -6.31
N LYS A 362 -15.59 29.53 -5.03
CA LYS A 362 -16.29 30.71 -4.52
C LYS A 362 -15.45 31.98 -4.67
N LYS A 363 -14.15 31.93 -4.40
CA LYS A 363 -13.23 33.07 -4.63
C LYS A 363 -13.09 33.40 -6.11
N ALA A 364 -13.13 32.40 -6.98
CA ALA A 364 -13.06 32.56 -8.43
C ALA A 364 -14.39 32.99 -9.08
N GLY A 365 -15.51 32.98 -8.35
CA GLY A 365 -16.84 33.34 -8.87
C GLY A 365 -17.48 32.28 -9.78
N ASP A 366 -16.95 31.05 -9.81
CA ASP A 366 -17.44 29.98 -10.68
C ASP A 366 -18.70 29.31 -10.08
N ARG A 367 -19.87 29.75 -10.55
CA ARG A 367 -21.17 29.26 -10.06
C ARG A 367 -21.43 27.80 -10.45
N THR A 368 -20.93 27.34 -11.59
CA THR A 368 -21.08 25.96 -12.06
C THR A 368 -20.30 24.99 -11.18
N ALA A 369 -19.00 25.26 -10.98
CA ALA A 369 -18.15 24.46 -10.11
C ALA A 369 -18.68 24.45 -8.66
N MET A 370 -19.20 25.59 -8.16
CA MET A 370 -19.83 25.63 -6.84
C MET A 370 -21.04 24.69 -6.72
N ALA A 371 -21.88 24.61 -7.75
CA ALA A 371 -23.05 23.73 -7.76
C ALA A 371 -22.64 22.25 -7.79
N ASP A 372 -21.66 21.90 -8.61
CA ASP A 372 -21.11 20.55 -8.71
C ASP A 372 -20.45 20.11 -7.41
N LEU A 373 -19.57 20.93 -6.85
CA LEU A 373 -18.90 20.65 -5.58
C LEU A 373 -19.91 20.52 -4.43
N THR A 374 -21.01 21.29 -4.44
CA THR A 374 -22.08 21.15 -3.45
C THR A 374 -22.78 19.79 -3.55
N ARG A 375 -23.03 19.31 -4.78
CA ARG A 375 -23.58 17.97 -5.03
C ARG A 375 -22.61 16.89 -4.55
N GLN A 376 -21.33 17.02 -4.89
CA GLN A 376 -20.29 16.07 -4.48
C GLN A 376 -20.15 16.00 -2.96
N ILE A 377 -20.06 17.14 -2.26
CA ILE A 377 -19.95 17.17 -0.79
C ILE A 377 -21.16 16.49 -0.14
N ARG A 378 -22.37 16.73 -0.67
CA ARG A 378 -23.59 16.08 -0.16
C ARG A 378 -23.55 14.57 -0.40
N PHE A 379 -23.11 14.14 -1.58
CA PHE A 379 -22.91 12.74 -1.89
C PHE A 379 -21.90 12.08 -0.93
N GLN A 380 -20.69 12.64 -0.78
CA GLN A 380 -19.64 12.12 0.11
C GLN A 380 -20.11 12.00 1.57
N ARG A 381 -20.86 13.00 2.08
CA ARG A 381 -21.43 12.94 3.44
C ARG A 381 -22.43 11.81 3.61
N ARG A 382 -23.31 11.59 2.62
CA ARG A 382 -24.27 10.48 2.66
C ARG A 382 -23.54 9.14 2.62
N LEU A 383 -22.52 9.03 1.76
CA LEU A 383 -21.71 7.84 1.63
C LEU A 383 -21.00 7.51 2.94
N LEU A 384 -20.28 8.48 3.51
CA LEU A 384 -19.55 8.33 4.77
C LEU A 384 -20.48 7.93 5.92
N ALA A 385 -21.67 8.52 6.03
CA ALA A 385 -22.66 8.14 7.03
C ALA A 385 -23.23 6.70 6.81
N GLY A 386 -23.22 6.21 5.58
CA GLY A 386 -23.50 4.81 5.26
C GLY A 386 -22.40 3.89 5.78
N VAL A 387 -21.15 4.19 5.42
CA VAL A 387 -19.95 3.46 5.85
C VAL A 387 -19.87 3.41 7.38
N GLU A 388 -19.99 4.56 8.04
CA GLU A 388 -19.89 4.65 9.50
C GLU A 388 -20.97 3.81 10.21
N ARG A 389 -22.23 3.86 9.75
CA ARG A 389 -23.31 3.04 10.32
C ARG A 389 -23.03 1.55 10.15
N TYR A 390 -22.53 1.15 8.98
CA TYR A 390 -22.15 -0.24 8.73
C TYR A 390 -21.00 -0.67 9.65
N PHE A 391 -19.95 0.15 9.74
CA PHE A 391 -18.77 -0.15 10.55
C PHE A 391 -19.11 -0.23 12.04
N ARG A 392 -20.02 0.63 12.52
CA ARG A 392 -20.51 0.61 13.89
C ARG A 392 -21.35 -0.63 14.17
N ARG A 393 -22.25 -1.02 13.26
CA ARG A 393 -23.11 -2.21 13.41
C ARG A 393 -22.30 -3.51 13.44
N ASN A 394 -21.20 -3.58 12.70
CA ASN A 394 -20.37 -4.78 12.58
C ASN A 394 -19.12 -4.77 13.47
N GLY A 395 -18.98 -3.78 14.37
CA GLY A 395 -17.84 -3.68 15.30
C GLY A 395 -16.50 -3.26 14.68
N LEU A 396 -16.45 -3.01 13.36
CA LEU A 396 -15.25 -2.62 12.63
C LEU A 396 -14.74 -1.22 13.03
N LEU A 397 -15.63 -0.30 13.40
CA LEU A 397 -15.23 1.08 13.75
C LEU A 397 -14.27 1.12 14.95
N ALA A 398 -14.52 0.29 15.96
CA ALA A 398 -13.68 0.21 17.15
C ALA A 398 -12.29 -0.34 16.82
N GLN A 399 -12.21 -1.31 15.91
CA GLN A 399 -10.95 -1.91 15.48
C GLN A 399 -10.13 -0.94 14.63
N VAL A 400 -10.76 -0.24 13.68
CA VAL A 400 -10.11 0.82 12.89
C VAL A 400 -9.57 1.92 13.81
N ALA A 401 -10.40 2.40 14.74
CA ALA A 401 -9.97 3.42 15.70
C ALA A 401 -8.79 2.93 16.56
N ALA A 402 -8.87 1.68 17.07
CA ALA A 402 -7.79 1.09 17.83
C ALA A 402 -6.48 1.03 17.02
N ALA A 403 -6.50 0.60 15.75
CA ALA A 403 -5.28 0.56 14.94
C ALA A 403 -4.64 1.94 14.75
N TYR A 404 -5.44 2.99 14.57
CA TYR A 404 -4.92 4.37 14.50
C TYR A 404 -4.30 4.84 15.83
N GLU A 405 -4.93 4.51 16.97
CA GLU A 405 -4.43 4.85 18.31
C GLU A 405 -3.22 3.99 18.74
N MET A 406 -3.07 2.79 18.19
CA MET A 406 -1.93 1.91 18.48
C MET A 406 -0.62 2.43 17.87
N ALA A 407 -0.67 3.19 16.77
CA ALA A 407 0.52 3.74 16.10
C ALA A 407 1.40 4.65 17.00
N PRO A 408 0.85 5.63 17.74
CA PRO A 408 1.64 6.40 18.70
C PRO A 408 2.08 5.58 19.92
N LEU A 409 1.28 4.62 20.40
CA LEU A 409 1.64 3.76 21.53
C LEU A 409 2.85 2.88 21.19
N TYR A 410 2.89 2.29 20.01
CA TYR A 410 4.01 1.48 19.55
C TYR A 410 5.31 2.26 19.46
N ARG A 411 5.28 3.55 19.06
CA ARG A 411 6.49 4.40 19.11
C ARG A 411 7.05 4.53 20.53
N GLY A 412 6.19 4.54 21.54
CA GLY A 412 6.58 4.52 22.96
C GLY A 412 7.11 3.17 23.43
N TYR A 413 6.57 2.06 22.93
CA TYR A 413 7.01 0.71 23.31
C TYR A 413 8.24 0.22 22.55
N ALA A 414 8.36 0.52 21.25
CA ALA A 414 9.50 0.13 20.42
C ALA A 414 10.80 0.79 20.90
N SER A 415 10.74 2.02 21.44
CA SER A 415 11.90 2.68 22.07
C SER A 415 12.34 1.98 23.36
N VAL A 416 11.41 1.36 24.09
CA VAL A 416 11.70 0.57 25.30
C VAL A 416 12.24 -0.81 24.96
N LEU A 417 11.66 -1.49 23.96
CA LEU A 417 12.09 -2.83 23.51
C LEU A 417 13.44 -2.82 22.78
N SER A 418 13.80 -1.70 22.13
CA SER A 418 15.12 -1.51 21.51
C SER A 418 16.20 -1.02 22.48
N ALA A 419 15.81 -0.61 23.69
CA ALA A 419 16.73 -0.20 24.77
C ALA A 419 17.17 -1.37 25.69
N GLN A 420 16.51 -2.52 25.59
CA GLN A 420 16.89 -3.82 26.18
C GLN A 420 17.60 -4.70 25.14
#